data_AF-A0A353W0G4-F1
#
_entry.id   AF-A0A353W0G4-F1
#
_cell.length_a   1.000
_cell.length_b   1.000
_cell.length_c   1.000
_cell.angle_alpha   90.00
_cell.angle_beta   90.00
_cell.angle_gamma   90.00
#
_symmetry.space_group_name_H-M   'P 1'
#
loop_
_entity.id
_entity.type
_entity.pdbx_description
1 polymer ?
#
loop_
_entity_poly.entity_id
_entity_poly.type
_entity_poly.pdbx_seq_one_letter_code
_entity_poly.pdbx_strand_id
1 'polypeptide(L)'
;MEKKTSSISLKTLFYLYLFIFGGLAIIGSIVVVLMVYLFKTINFEDIISFTQNAYHSGLLLFIAFGFLAQMIDGALGMAYGVSSTSFLVSTGISPAIASASVHAAEIFTTGISGISHWRFKNL
;
A
#
# COMPACT_ATOMS: atom_id res chain seq x y z
N MET A 1 7.17 -22.62 40.96
CA MET A 1 6.21 -21.58 40.56
C MET A 1 5.44 -22.11 39.37
N GLU A 2 4.21 -22.56 39.62
CA GLU A 2 3.35 -23.30 38.69
C GLU A 2 2.75 -22.36 37.65
N LYS A 3 2.96 -22.65 36.35
CA LYS A 3 2.39 -21.87 35.24
C LYS A 3 0.88 -22.10 35.18
N LYS A 4 0.09 -21.10 35.55
CA LYS A 4 -1.37 -21.06 35.38
C LYS A 4 -1.69 -20.96 33.88
N THR A 5 -1.96 -22.09 33.23
CA THR A 5 -2.52 -22.13 31.88
C THR A 5 -4.00 -21.73 31.97
N SER A 6 -4.29 -20.48 31.63
CA SER A 6 -5.66 -19.97 31.51
C SER A 6 -6.36 -20.71 30.37
N SER A 7 -7.18 -21.71 30.70
CA SER A 7 -8.02 -22.41 29.73
C SER A 7 -9.07 -21.45 29.18
N ILE A 8 -8.84 -20.95 27.97
CA ILE A 8 -9.80 -20.11 27.26
C ILE A 8 -11.07 -20.94 27.03
N SER A 9 -12.19 -20.50 27.59
CA SER A 9 -13.48 -21.18 27.44
C SER A 9 -13.95 -21.11 25.98
N LEU A 10 -14.53 -22.20 25.47
CA LEU A 10 -15.09 -22.31 24.11
C LEU A 10 -16.05 -21.14 23.79
N LYS A 11 -16.81 -20.67 24.78
CA LYS A 11 -17.72 -19.52 24.64
C LYS A 11 -16.96 -18.23 24.31
N THR A 12 -15.84 -17.98 25.00
CA THR A 12 -14.97 -16.82 24.75
C THR A 12 -14.37 -16.86 23.34
N LEU A 13 -13.97 -18.05 22.90
CA LEU A 13 -13.43 -18.28 21.56
C LEU A 13 -14.48 -18.03 20.47
N PHE A 14 -15.72 -18.47 20.72
CA PHE A 14 -16.86 -18.22 19.83
C PHE A 14 -17.23 -16.73 19.75
N TYR A 15 -17.29 -16.01 20.88
CA TYR A 15 -17.54 -14.56 20.88
C TYR A 15 -16.44 -13.78 20.17
N LEU A 16 -15.18 -14.19 20.34
CA LEU A 16 -14.03 -13.59 19.64
C LEU A 16 -14.12 -13.80 18.12
N TYR A 17 -14.50 -15.00 17.68
CA TYR A 17 -14.72 -15.30 16.27
C TYR A 17 -15.82 -14.41 15.66
N LEU A 18 -16.97 -14.30 16.35
CA LEU A 18 -18.09 -13.48 15.93
C LEU A 18 -17.73 -11.99 15.86
N PHE A 19 -16.94 -11.52 16.81
CA PHE A 19 -16.45 -10.13 16.84
C PHE A 19 -15.50 -9.84 15.67
N ILE A 20 -14.54 -10.72 15.39
CA ILE A 20 -13.56 -10.54 14.30
C ILE A 20 -14.26 -10.59 12.94
N PHE A 21 -15.08 -11.60 12.68
CA PHE A 21 -15.78 -11.74 11.40
C PHE A 21 -16.85 -10.65 11.20
N GLY A 22 -17.61 -10.32 12.25
CA GLY A 22 -18.59 -9.24 12.21
C GLY A 22 -17.95 -7.88 11.94
N GLY A 23 -16.85 -7.57 12.62
CA GLY A 23 -16.08 -6.34 12.40
C GLY A 23 -15.52 -6.24 10.98
N LEU A 24 -14.95 -7.34 10.45
CA LEU A 24 -14.41 -7.38 9.10
C LEU A 24 -15.50 -7.16 8.03
N ALA A 25 -16.70 -7.71 8.24
CA ALA A 25 -17.82 -7.55 7.32
C ALA A 25 -18.34 -6.10 7.26
N ILE A 26 -18.35 -5.39 8.40
CA ILE A 26 -18.76 -3.98 8.47
C ILE A 26 -17.72 -3.09 7.78
N ILE A 27 -16.43 -3.31 8.04
CA ILE A 27 -15.35 -2.56 7.37
C ILE A 27 -15.41 -2.82 5.87
N GLY A 28 -15.60 -4.08 5.46
CA GLY A 28 -15.76 -4.45 4.06
C GLY A 28 -16.93 -3.75 3.38
N SER A 29 -18.10 -3.69 4.01
CA SER A 29 -19.27 -3.03 3.43
C SER A 29 -19.09 -1.52 3.29
N ILE A 30 -18.43 -0.87 4.26
CA ILE A 30 -18.07 0.56 4.18
C ILE A 30 -17.12 0.81 2.99
N VAL A 31 -16.10 -0.02 2.82
CA VAL A 31 -15.15 0.10 1.71
C VAL A 31 -15.85 -0.09 0.35
N VAL A 32 -16.77 -1.05 0.25
CA VAL A 32 -17.52 -1.28 -1.00
C VAL A 32 -18.44 -0.11 -1.32
N VAL A 33 -19.16 0.43 -0.34
CA VAL A 33 -20.04 1.60 -0.54
C VAL A 33 -19.21 2.83 -0.94
N LEU A 34 -18.07 3.04 -0.29
CA LEU A 34 -17.14 4.11 -0.65
C LEU A 34 -16.62 3.97 -2.09
N MET A 35 -16.23 2.76 -2.48
CA MET A 35 -15.79 2.47 -3.85
C MET A 35 -16.89 2.75 -4.89
N VAL A 36 -18.12 2.31 -4.66
CA VAL A 36 -19.25 2.56 -5.58
C VAL A 36 -19.53 4.07 -5.71
N TYR A 37 -19.45 4.81 -4.61
CA TYR A 37 -19.62 6.27 -4.62
C TYR A 37 -18.52 6.97 -5.44
N LEU A 38 -17.27 6.53 -5.29
CA LEU A 38 -16.14 7.02 -6.07
C LEU A 38 -16.33 6.73 -7.57
N PHE A 39 -16.68 5.50 -7.94
CA PHE A 39 -16.93 5.12 -9.33
C PHE A 39 -18.07 5.92 -9.99
N LYS A 40 -19.11 6.30 -9.23
CA LYS A 40 -20.20 7.14 -9.74
C LYS A 40 -19.79 8.60 -9.97
N THR A 41 -18.78 9.07 -9.25
CA THR A 41 -18.34 10.47 -9.27
C THR A 41 -17.27 10.71 -10.33
N ILE A 42 -16.52 9.68 -10.73
CA ILE A 42 -15.47 9.82 -11.75
C ILE A 42 -16.11 9.84 -13.15
N ASN A 43 -16.16 11.01 -13.77
CA ASN A 43 -16.53 11.14 -15.18
C ASN A 43 -15.32 10.90 -16.08
N PHE A 44 -15.58 10.45 -17.31
CA PHE A 44 -14.51 10.21 -18.29
C PHE A 44 -13.73 11.50 -18.64
N GLU A 45 -14.40 12.66 -18.56
CA GLU A 45 -13.81 13.98 -18.79
C GLU A 45 -12.79 14.38 -17.70
N ASP A 46 -13.06 13.99 -16.46
CA ASP A 46 -12.14 14.22 -15.33
C ASP A 46 -10.85 13.39 -15.47
N ILE A 47 -10.95 12.18 -16.02
CA ILE A 47 -9.78 11.31 -16.29
C ILE A 47 -8.88 11.91 -17.38
N ILE A 48 -9.47 12.46 -18.45
CA ILE A 48 -8.70 13.05 -19.55
C ILE A 48 -7.99 14.32 -19.09
N SER A 49 -8.71 15.19 -18.37
CA SER A 49 -8.13 16.44 -17.85
C SER A 49 -7.02 16.18 -16.82
N PHE A 50 -7.20 15.20 -15.93
CA PHE A 50 -6.13 14.75 -15.03
C PHE A 50 -4.89 14.30 -15.80
N THR A 51 -5.08 13.48 -16.85
CA THR A 51 -3.96 12.93 -17.64
C THR A 51 -3.16 14.03 -18.35
N GLN A 52 -3.84 15.02 -18.93
CA GLN A 52 -3.18 16.15 -19.59
C GLN A 52 -2.42 17.03 -18.58
N ASN A 53 -3.02 17.32 -17.42
CA ASN A 53 -2.37 18.08 -16.36
C ASN A 53 -1.16 17.32 -15.78
N ALA A 54 -1.28 16.01 -15.58
CA ALA A 54 -0.19 15.15 -15.12
C ALA A 54 1.01 15.20 -16.07
N TYR A 55 0.77 15.17 -17.39
CA TYR A 55 1.82 15.30 -18.40
C TYR A 55 2.55 16.65 -18.29
N HIS A 56 1.79 17.75 -18.14
CA HIS A 56 2.36 19.10 -18.04
C HIS A 56 3.08 19.37 -16.71
N SER A 57 2.68 18.69 -15.63
CA SER A 57 3.20 18.91 -14.27
C SER A 57 4.55 18.20 -13.97
N GLY A 58 5.16 17.56 -14.97
CA GLY A 58 6.43 16.85 -14.80
C GLY A 58 6.31 15.49 -14.10
N LEU A 59 5.10 14.93 -14.00
CA LEU A 59 4.84 13.63 -13.34
C LEU A 59 5.67 12.49 -13.97
N LEU A 60 5.92 12.55 -15.29
CA LEU A 60 6.81 11.63 -16.00
C LEU A 60 8.22 11.57 -15.40
N LEU A 61 8.75 12.69 -14.89
CA LEU A 61 10.07 12.76 -14.30
C LEU A 61 10.11 12.03 -12.95
N PHE A 62 9.05 12.19 -12.14
CA PHE A 62 8.88 11.44 -10.90
C PHE A 62 8.73 9.93 -11.15
N ILE A 63 7.97 9.53 -12.17
CA ILE A 63 7.86 8.11 -12.58
C ILE A 63 9.22 7.57 -13.01
N ALA A 64 9.93 8.29 -13.88
CA ALA A 64 11.23 7.86 -14.39
C ALA A 64 12.26 7.70 -13.25
N PHE A 65 12.30 8.65 -12.32
CA PHE A 65 13.18 8.57 -11.17
C PHE A 65 12.82 7.41 -10.24
N GLY A 66 11.53 7.23 -9.92
CA GLY A 66 11.05 6.12 -9.10
C GLY A 66 11.36 4.76 -9.72
N PHE A 67 11.23 4.65 -11.05
CA PHE A 67 11.61 3.44 -11.79
C PHE A 67 13.11 3.15 -11.70
N LEU A 68 13.96 4.16 -11.91
CA LEU A 68 15.41 4.02 -11.75
C LEU A 68 15.81 3.62 -10.32
N ALA A 69 15.20 4.26 -9.31
CA ALA A 69 15.41 3.91 -7.91
C ALA A 69 15.03 2.45 -7.65
N GLN A 70 13.93 1.96 -8.23
CA GLN A 70 13.49 0.57 -8.08
C GLN A 70 14.43 -0.42 -8.79
N MET A 71 15.04 -0.04 -9.92
CA MET A 71 16.05 -0.88 -10.60
C MET A 71 17.32 -1.01 -9.77
N ILE A 72 17.79 0.09 -9.18
CA ILE A 72 18.96 0.09 -8.29
C ILE A 72 18.67 -0.76 -7.05
N ASP A 73 17.47 -0.65 -6.50
CA ASP A 73 17.02 -1.45 -5.37
C ASP A 73 16.86 -2.94 -5.70
N GLY A 74 16.35 -3.28 -6.87
CA GLY A 74 16.32 -4.67 -7.34
C GLY A 74 17.72 -5.29 -7.45
N ALA A 75 18.77 -4.47 -7.63
CA ALA A 75 20.16 -4.90 -7.68
C ALA A 75 20.87 -4.91 -6.31
N LEU A 76 20.56 -3.95 -5.42
CA LEU A 76 21.25 -3.75 -4.12
C LEU A 76 20.45 -4.17 -2.89
N GLY A 77 19.13 -4.26 -2.99
CA GLY A 77 18.19 -4.75 -1.98
C GLY A 77 17.66 -3.76 -0.95
N MET A 78 18.25 -2.57 -0.78
CA MET A 78 17.79 -1.56 0.22
C MET A 78 17.93 -0.09 -0.23
N ALA A 79 18.10 0.17 -1.53
CA ALA A 79 18.41 1.49 -2.07
C ALA A 79 17.17 2.33 -2.45
N TYR A 80 15.98 1.72 -2.62
CA TYR A 80 14.79 2.43 -3.08
C TYR A 80 14.36 3.51 -2.10
N GLY A 81 14.26 3.14 -0.81
CA GLY A 81 13.77 4.02 0.24
C GLY A 81 14.61 5.29 0.38
N VAL A 82 15.93 5.14 0.37
CA VAL A 82 16.89 6.24 0.54
C VAL A 82 16.91 7.15 -0.69
N SER A 83 16.91 6.57 -1.89
CA SER A 83 16.98 7.32 -3.16
C SER A 83 15.69 8.11 -3.41
N SER A 84 14.53 7.47 -3.26
CA SER A 84 13.22 8.08 -3.49
C SER A 84 12.90 9.14 -2.42
N THR A 85 13.18 8.87 -1.14
CA THR A 85 12.95 9.86 -0.08
C THR A 85 13.85 11.08 -0.27
N SER A 86 15.13 10.88 -0.63
CA SER A 86 16.06 11.99 -0.88
C SER A 86 15.59 12.88 -2.04
N PHE A 87 15.06 12.28 -3.10
CA PHE A 87 14.51 13.01 -4.24
C PHE A 87 13.21 13.76 -3.93
N LEU A 88 12.29 13.15 -3.17
CA LEU A 88 11.06 13.81 -2.76
C LEU A 88 11.34 14.99 -1.82
N VAL A 89 12.27 14.82 -0.87
CA VAL A 89 12.66 15.91 0.04
C VAL A 89 13.41 17.01 -0.71
N SER A 90 14.25 16.69 -1.70
CA SER A 90 14.95 17.70 -2.50
C SER A 90 14.02 18.53 -3.39
N THR A 91 12.85 17.99 -3.76
CA THR A 91 11.79 18.70 -4.48
C THR A 91 10.85 19.49 -3.56
N GLY A 92 11.11 19.52 -2.25
CA GLY A 92 10.40 20.33 -1.27
C GLY A 92 9.22 19.63 -0.58
N ILE A 93 9.05 18.32 -0.78
CA ILE A 93 8.01 17.53 -0.11
C ILE A 93 8.43 17.29 1.34
N SER A 94 7.48 17.39 2.28
CA SER A 94 7.77 17.17 3.69
C SER A 94 8.27 15.74 3.94
N PRO A 95 9.25 15.52 4.85
CA PRO A 95 9.81 14.20 5.09
C PRO A 95 8.77 13.14 5.50
N ALA A 96 7.73 13.55 6.23
CA ALA A 96 6.64 12.67 6.66
C ALA A 96 5.82 12.15 5.46
N ILE A 97 5.46 13.03 4.52
CA ILE A 97 4.70 12.65 3.32
C ILE A 97 5.57 11.83 2.37
N ALA A 98 6.83 12.23 2.21
CA ALA A 98 7.79 11.50 1.38
C ALA A 98 7.97 10.06 1.87
N SER A 99 8.26 9.87 3.17
CA SER A 99 8.43 8.54 3.76
C SER A 99 7.16 7.69 3.67
N ALA A 100 5.99 8.25 3.98
CA ALA A 100 4.72 7.53 3.88
C ALA A 100 4.44 7.06 2.44
N SER A 101 4.73 7.90 1.45
CA SER A 101 4.54 7.58 0.03
C SER A 101 5.49 6.48 -0.43
N VAL A 102 6.76 6.57 -0.04
CA VAL A 102 7.79 5.57 -0.37
C VAL A 102 7.47 4.22 0.27
N HIS A 103 7.04 4.20 1.53
CA HIS A 103 6.68 2.97 2.23
C HIS A 103 5.43 2.33 1.62
N ALA A 104 4.45 3.14 1.21
CA ALA A 104 3.27 2.64 0.50
C ALA A 104 3.65 1.99 -0.85
N ALA A 105 4.57 2.61 -1.60
CA ALA A 105 5.10 2.04 -2.84
C ALA A 105 5.87 0.74 -2.60
N GLU A 106 6.69 0.67 -1.55
CA GLU A 106 7.50 -0.50 -1.19
C GLU A 106 6.63 -1.69 -0.75
N ILE A 107 5.56 -1.46 0.03
CA ILE A 107 4.60 -2.51 0.39
C ILE A 107 3.95 -3.09 -0.88
N PHE A 108 3.61 -2.24 -1.84
CA PHE A 108 3.00 -2.68 -3.08
C PHE A 108 3.95 -3.54 -3.94
N THR A 109 5.17 -3.06 -4.17
CA THR A 109 6.17 -3.78 -4.99
C THR A 109 6.63 -5.07 -4.30
N THR A 110 6.83 -5.04 -2.99
CA THR A 110 7.14 -6.23 -2.18
C THR A 110 6.00 -7.23 -2.19
N GLY A 111 4.75 -6.75 -2.13
CA GLY A 111 3.56 -7.60 -2.27
C GLY A 111 3.52 -8.31 -3.63
N ILE A 112 3.77 -7.59 -4.72
CA ILE A 112 3.88 -8.18 -6.07
C ILE A 112 5.02 -9.20 -6.13
N SER A 113 6.19 -8.86 -5.57
CA SER A 113 7.34 -9.77 -5.51
C SER A 113 7.04 -11.05 -4.72
N GLY A 114 6.36 -10.92 -3.58
CA GLY A 114 5.92 -12.06 -2.77
C GLY A 114 4.91 -12.95 -3.51
N ILE A 115 3.97 -12.37 -4.26
CA ILE A 115 3.05 -13.13 -5.12
C ILE A 115 3.82 -13.88 -6.22
N SER A 116 4.86 -13.26 -6.80
CA SER A 116 5.72 -13.90 -7.79
C SER A 116 6.44 -15.12 -7.18
N HIS A 117 7.09 -14.95 -6.03
CA HIS A 117 7.74 -16.06 -5.31
C HIS A 117 6.77 -17.20 -5.00
N TRP A 118 5.55 -16.88 -4.54
CA TRP A 118 4.51 -17.87 -4.29
C TRP A 118 4.08 -18.63 -5.56
N ARG A 119 3.91 -17.94 -6.69
CA ARG A 119 3.55 -18.55 -7.98
C ARG A 119 4.68 -19.45 -8.50
N PHE A 120 5.93 -19.02 -8.40
CA PHE A 120 7.09 -19.76 -8.89
C PHE A 120 7.60 -20.82 -7.90
N LYS A 121 6.95 -20.97 -6.73
CA LYS A 121 7.30 -21.93 -5.66
C LYS A 121 8.75 -21.82 -5.18
N ASN A 122 9.36 -20.65 -5.35
CA ASN A 122 10.70 -20.37 -4.87
C ASN A 122 10.52 -19.61 -3.56
N LEU A 123 10.54 -20.33 -2.43
CA LEU A 123 10.46 -19.73 -1.09
C LEU A 123 11.82 -19.16 -0.68
#